data_AF-A0A2V5QR85-F1
#
_entry.id   AF-A0A2V5QR85-F1
#
_cell.length_a   1.000
_cell.length_b   1.000
_cell.length_c   1.000
_cell.angle_alpha   90.00
_cell.angle_beta   90.00
_cell.angle_gamma   90.00
#
_symmetry.space_group_name_H-M   'P 1'
#
loop_
_entity.id
_entity.type
_entity.pdbx_description
1 polymer ?
#
loop_
_entity_poly.entity_id
_entity_poly.type
_entity_poly.pdbx_seq_one_letter_code
_entity_poly.pdbx_strand_id
1 'polypeptide(L)'
;MKRNLDTVRKLLELAEAQPAGQPVMTFSGSFENTPVEVVEHIQLMIDAGLIEGEAYTDPKMERGGIFVISNLTWAGHDFLNASRNDDVWNTTKSRIAKAGSWTFGLVLEVLKEETKRRIGL
;
A
#
# COMPACT_ATOMS: atom_id res chain seq x y z
N MET A 1 -11.29 -0.40 -10.46
CA MET A 1 -11.76 -0.45 -9.05
C MET A 1 -11.45 0.86 -8.32
N LYS A 2 -12.07 1.15 -7.16
CA LYS A 2 -11.74 2.33 -6.33
C LYS A 2 -10.57 2.01 -5.40
N ARG A 3 -9.47 2.77 -5.50
CA ARG A 3 -8.27 2.60 -4.66
C ARG A 3 -8.59 2.72 -3.17
N ASN A 4 -8.03 1.84 -2.36
CA ASN A 4 -8.17 1.78 -0.90
C ASN A 4 -6.78 1.88 -0.23
N LEU A 5 -6.56 2.94 0.54
CA LEU A 5 -5.29 3.19 1.23
C LEU A 5 -5.02 2.23 2.39
N ASP A 6 -6.06 1.75 3.06
CA ASP A 6 -5.90 0.76 4.13
C ASP A 6 -5.44 -0.58 3.54
N THR A 7 -5.92 -0.95 2.34
CA THR A 7 -5.41 -2.12 1.59
C THR A 7 -3.96 -1.94 1.19
N VAL A 8 -3.56 -0.76 0.70
CA VAL A 8 -2.15 -0.48 0.38
C VAL A 8 -1.24 -0.62 1.60
N ARG A 9 -1.60 0.00 2.74
CA ARG A 9 -0.83 -0.12 3.98
C ARG A 9 -0.72 -1.59 4.41
N LYS A 10 -1.83 -2.33 4.40
CA LYS A 10 -1.85 -3.74 4.79
C LYS A 10 -1.00 -4.63 3.88
N LEU A 11 -1.02 -4.40 2.57
CA LEU A 11 -0.18 -5.16 1.62
C LEU A 11 1.31 -4.91 1.88
N LEU A 12 1.70 -3.67 2.19
CA LEU A 12 3.08 -3.36 2.58
C LEU A 12 3.48 -4.03 3.90
N GLU A 13 2.60 -4.03 4.91
CA GLU A 13 2.84 -4.74 6.18
C GLU A 13 3.07 -6.24 5.96
N LEU A 14 2.25 -6.88 5.11
CA LEU A 14 2.38 -8.31 4.81
C LEU A 14 3.62 -8.63 3.98
N ALA A 15 4.01 -7.74 3.08
CA ALA A 15 5.22 -7.90 2.27
C ALA A 15 6.49 -7.69 3.11
N GLU A 16 6.51 -6.71 4.02
CA GLU A 16 7.64 -6.47 4.94
C GLU A 16 7.82 -7.61 5.95
N ALA A 17 6.75 -8.32 6.31
CA ALA A 17 6.81 -9.45 7.23
C ALA A 17 7.52 -10.69 6.63
N GLN A 18 7.78 -10.74 5.33
CA GLN A 18 8.52 -11.86 4.73
C GLN A 18 10.02 -11.76 5.04
N PRO A 19 10.72 -12.91 5.19
CA PRO A 19 12.18 -12.91 5.28
C PRO A 19 12.82 -12.28 4.04
N ALA A 20 13.94 -11.58 4.25
CA ALA A 20 14.70 -10.97 3.17
C ALA A 20 15.04 -11.99 2.06
N GLY A 21 14.83 -11.60 0.80
CA GLY A 21 15.09 -12.44 -0.37
C GLY A 21 14.02 -13.51 -0.65
N GLN A 22 12.90 -13.51 0.07
CA GLN A 22 11.75 -14.38 -0.22
C GLN A 22 10.62 -13.60 -0.89
N PRO A 23 10.25 -13.92 -2.15
CA PRO A 23 9.17 -13.22 -2.82
C PRO A 23 7.82 -13.60 -2.24
N VAL A 24 6.89 -12.64 -2.22
CA VAL A 24 5.49 -12.90 -1.86
C VAL A 24 4.71 -13.26 -3.12
N MET A 25 4.12 -14.46 -3.13
CA MET A 25 3.24 -14.90 -4.22
C MET A 25 1.82 -15.21 -3.76
N THR A 26 1.60 -15.16 -2.45
CA THR A 26 0.30 -15.40 -1.83
C THR A 26 0.20 -14.56 -0.57
N PHE A 27 -0.99 -14.03 -0.29
CA PHE A 27 -1.29 -13.42 1.00
C PHE A 27 -2.33 -14.24 1.74
N SER A 28 -2.10 -14.46 3.04
CA SER A 28 -3.11 -14.95 3.97
C SER A 28 -3.65 -13.77 4.77
N GLY A 29 -4.95 -13.49 4.67
CA GLY A 29 -5.61 -12.45 5.45
C GLY A 29 -6.90 -11.96 4.83
N SER A 30 -7.74 -11.33 5.66
CA SER A 30 -9.01 -10.75 5.20
C SER A 30 -8.80 -9.34 4.66
N PHE A 31 -9.16 -9.09 3.42
CA PHE A 31 -9.23 -7.74 2.84
C PHE A 31 -10.69 -7.34 2.68
N GLU A 32 -10.98 -6.04 2.77
CA GLU A 32 -12.31 -5.52 2.37
C GLU A 32 -12.51 -5.65 0.86
N ASN A 33 -11.41 -5.63 0.11
CA ASN A 33 -11.39 -5.80 -1.33
C ASN A 33 -11.60 -7.25 -1.73
N THR A 34 -12.22 -7.44 -2.90
CA THR A 34 -12.29 -8.76 -3.56
C THR A 34 -10.89 -9.23 -3.96
N PRO A 35 -10.66 -10.55 -4.18
CA PRO A 35 -9.35 -11.05 -4.58
C PRO A 35 -8.76 -10.37 -5.82
N VAL A 36 -9.58 -10.12 -6.85
CA VAL A 36 -9.15 -9.43 -8.08
C VAL A 36 -8.75 -7.98 -7.81
N GLU A 37 -9.46 -7.30 -6.91
CA GLU A 37 -9.10 -5.94 -6.51
C GLU A 37 -7.83 -5.90 -5.66
N VAL A 38 -7.54 -6.93 -4.87
CA VAL A 38 -6.26 -7.02 -4.14
C VAL A 38 -5.10 -7.14 -5.13
N VAL A 39 -5.20 -8.00 -6.14
CA VAL A 39 -4.16 -8.14 -7.17
C VAL A 39 -4.00 -6.85 -7.99
N GLU A 40 -5.11 -6.16 -8.30
CA GLU A 40 -5.05 -4.84 -8.96
C GLU A 40 -4.32 -3.79 -8.09
N HIS A 41 -4.52 -3.78 -6.77
CA HIS A 41 -3.76 -2.88 -5.90
C HIS A 41 -2.27 -3.18 -5.92
N ILE A 42 -1.87 -4.44 -5.99
CA ILE A 42 -0.46 -4.83 -6.13
C ILE A 42 0.10 -4.23 -7.42
N GLN A 43 -0.62 -4.34 -8.54
CA GLN A 43 -0.21 -3.69 -9.80
C GLN A 43 -0.03 -2.17 -9.64
N LEU A 44 -1.00 -1.49 -9.02
CA LEU A 44 -0.90 -0.05 -8.77
C LEU A 44 0.27 0.33 -7.85
N MET A 45 0.60 -0.52 -6.88
CA MET A 45 1.73 -0.31 -5.98
C MET A 45 3.08 -0.51 -6.68
N ILE A 46 3.15 -1.43 -7.65
CA ILE A 46 4.30 -1.59 -8.56
C ILE A 46 4.46 -0.32 -9.41
N ASP A 47 3.39 0.14 -10.05
CA ASP A 47 3.40 1.36 -10.88
C ASP A 47 3.76 2.62 -10.09
N ALA A 48 3.36 2.68 -8.82
CA ALA A 48 3.71 3.76 -7.89
C ALA A 48 5.13 3.65 -7.31
N GLY A 49 5.86 2.57 -7.61
CA GLY A 49 7.21 2.33 -7.12
C GLY A 49 7.27 2.10 -5.61
N LEU A 50 6.22 1.53 -5.00
CA LEU A 50 6.23 1.11 -3.59
C LEU A 50 6.79 -0.30 -3.38
N ILE A 51 6.62 -1.14 -4.40
CA ILE A 51 7.07 -2.52 -4.41
C ILE A 51 7.68 -2.84 -5.78
N GLU A 52 8.59 -3.80 -5.80
CA GLU A 52 9.14 -4.39 -7.02
C GLU A 52 8.46 -5.73 -7.26
N GLY A 53 8.06 -6.01 -8.49
CA GLY A 53 7.36 -7.25 -8.80
C GLY A 53 6.56 -7.20 -10.09
N GLU A 54 5.71 -8.21 -10.25
CA GLU A 54 4.77 -8.34 -11.36
C GLU A 54 3.41 -8.76 -10.82
N ALA A 55 2.33 -8.28 -11.44
CA ALA A 55 0.98 -8.69 -11.13
C ALA A 55 0.14 -8.82 -12.40
N TYR A 56 -0.82 -9.73 -12.38
CA TYR A 56 -1.77 -9.93 -13.47
C TYR A 56 -3.12 -10.32 -12.89
N THR A 57 -4.14 -9.50 -13.15
CA THR A 57 -5.50 -9.74 -12.69
C THR A 57 -6.24 -10.69 -13.63
N ASP A 58 -6.96 -11.66 -13.05
CA ASP A 58 -7.87 -12.54 -13.77
C ASP A 58 -9.13 -12.80 -12.93
N PRO A 59 -10.29 -12.22 -13.30
CA PRO A 59 -11.53 -12.39 -12.54
C PRO A 59 -12.09 -13.83 -12.58
N LYS A 60 -11.59 -14.69 -13.47
CA LYS A 60 -11.98 -16.11 -13.53
C LYS A 60 -11.18 -16.98 -12.55
N MET A 61 -10.05 -16.48 -12.04
CA MET A 61 -9.26 -17.19 -11.03
C MET A 61 -9.84 -16.93 -9.63
N GLU A 62 -9.93 -17.97 -8.81
CA GLU A 62 -10.43 -17.87 -7.43
C GLU A 62 -9.67 -16.82 -6.60
N ARG A 63 -8.36 -16.72 -6.80
CA ARG A 63 -7.48 -15.73 -6.14
C ARG A 63 -7.44 -14.38 -6.84
N GLY A 64 -8.22 -14.18 -7.91
CA GLY A 64 -8.31 -12.94 -8.65
C GLY A 64 -7.15 -12.62 -9.58
N GLY A 65 -6.15 -13.50 -9.68
CA GLY A 65 -4.98 -13.32 -10.53
C GLY A 65 -3.73 -14.01 -10.00
N ILE A 66 -2.58 -13.64 -10.58
CA ILE A 66 -1.24 -14.06 -10.17
C ILE A 66 -0.39 -12.83 -9.87
N PHE A 67 0.52 -12.93 -8.91
CA PHE A 67 1.47 -11.86 -8.62
C PHE A 67 2.75 -12.43 -7.98
N VAL A 68 3.81 -11.64 -8.08
CA VAL A 68 5.07 -11.86 -7.39
C VAL A 68 5.53 -10.49 -6.88
N ILE A 69 5.67 -10.33 -5.56
CA ILE A 69 6.29 -9.16 -4.95
C ILE A 69 7.70 -9.57 -4.54
N SER A 70 8.69 -9.01 -5.23
CA SER A 70 10.10 -9.32 -4.99
C SER A 70 10.63 -8.60 -3.77
N ASN A 71 10.37 -7.29 -3.65
CA ASN A 71 10.84 -6.44 -2.56
C ASN A 71 9.89 -5.26 -2.33
N LEU A 72 9.97 -4.66 -1.14
CA LEU A 72 9.56 -3.26 -0.96
C LEU A 72 10.66 -2.36 -1.52
N THR A 73 10.27 -1.28 -2.18
CA THR A 73 11.23 -0.23 -2.53
C THR A 73 11.54 0.62 -1.29
N TRP A 74 12.56 1.48 -1.39
CA TRP A 74 12.81 2.48 -0.35
C TRP A 74 11.58 3.37 -0.09
N ALA A 75 10.87 3.77 -1.15
CA ALA A 75 9.64 4.55 -1.03
C ALA A 75 8.51 3.74 -0.35
N GLY A 76 8.44 2.43 -0.59
CA GLY A 76 7.54 1.51 0.11
C GLY A 76 7.81 1.47 1.61
N HIS A 77 9.09 1.34 2.00
CA HIS A 77 9.48 1.39 3.41
C HIS A 77 9.18 2.76 4.05
N ASP A 78 9.49 3.86 3.37
CA ASP A 78 9.19 5.21 3.88
C ASP A 78 7.68 5.42 4.09
N PHE A 79 6.86 5.02 3.10
CA PHE A 79 5.40 5.08 3.22
C PHE A 79 4.91 4.23 4.40
N LEU A 80 5.36 2.97 4.47
CA LEU A 80 4.93 2.04 5.52
C LEU A 80 5.32 2.57 6.90
N ASN A 81 6.57 3.03 7.06
CA ASN A 81 7.05 3.57 8.33
C ASN A 81 6.26 4.82 8.77
N ALA A 82 5.99 5.75 7.85
CA ALA A 82 5.18 6.93 8.16
C ALA A 82 3.72 6.59 8.47
N SER A 83 3.14 5.62 7.75
CA SER A 83 1.75 5.19 7.93
C SER A 83 1.51 4.27 9.13
N ARG A 84 2.57 3.68 9.72
CA ARG A 84 2.46 2.72 10.84
C ARG A 84 1.91 3.34 12.11
N ASN A 85 2.15 4.64 12.34
CA ASN A 85 1.58 5.33 13.49
C ASN A 85 0.10 5.67 13.22
N ASP A 86 -0.81 5.08 13.99
CA ASP A 86 -2.24 5.22 13.72
C ASP A 86 -2.75 6.65 13.86
N ASP A 87 -2.15 7.48 14.72
CA ASP A 87 -2.50 8.89 14.82
C ASP A 87 -2.08 9.66 13.55
N VAL A 88 -0.87 9.39 13.00
CA VAL A 88 -0.43 9.94 11.70
C VAL A 88 -1.37 9.47 10.59
N TRP A 89 -1.69 8.18 10.59
CA TRP A 89 -2.52 7.56 9.56
C TRP A 89 -3.94 8.12 9.53
N ASN A 90 -4.59 8.16 10.69
CA ASN A 90 -5.94 8.70 10.83
C ASN A 90 -6.00 10.20 10.48
N THR A 91 -4.98 10.96 10.88
CA THR A 91 -4.86 12.38 10.52
C THR A 91 -4.68 12.54 9.02
N THR A 92 -3.82 11.73 8.40
CA THR A 92 -3.61 11.72 6.95
C THR A 92 -4.91 11.42 6.22
N LYS A 93 -5.62 10.34 6.58
CA LYS A 93 -6.91 9.97 6.00
C LYS A 93 -7.96 11.08 6.16
N SER A 94 -8.02 11.72 7.32
CA SER A 94 -8.92 12.87 7.55
C SER A 94 -8.59 14.06 6.67
N ARG A 95 -7.30 14.40 6.52
CA ARG A 95 -6.85 15.54 5.70
C ARG A 95 -7.15 15.31 4.22
N ILE A 96 -6.83 14.13 3.68
CA ILE A 96 -7.10 13.82 2.27
C ILE A 96 -8.59 13.70 1.97
N ALA A 97 -9.41 13.22 2.92
CA ALA A 97 -10.87 13.14 2.74
C ALA A 97 -11.51 14.52 2.52
N LYS A 98 -10.98 15.57 3.16
CA LYS A 98 -11.44 16.96 2.98
C LYS A 98 -11.26 17.48 1.55
N ALA A 99 -10.30 16.94 0.80
CA ALA A 99 -10.07 17.31 -0.59
C ALA A 99 -11.07 16.67 -1.57
N GLY A 100 -11.92 15.74 -1.11
CA GLY A 100 -12.91 15.02 -1.95
C GLY A 100 -12.30 14.04 -2.96
N SER A 101 -11.00 14.10 -3.18
CA SER A 101 -10.21 13.22 -4.03
C SER A 101 -8.77 13.17 -3.52
N TRP A 102 -8.00 12.17 -3.95
CA TRP A 102 -6.60 12.06 -3.57
C TRP A 102 -5.75 11.47 -4.69
N THR A 103 -4.53 11.98 -4.82
CA THR A 103 -3.46 11.36 -5.61
C THR A 103 -2.49 10.66 -4.67
N PHE A 104 -1.77 9.67 -5.18
CA PHE A 104 -0.79 8.98 -4.34
C PHE A 104 0.31 9.94 -3.84
N GLY A 105 0.76 10.87 -4.71
CA GLY A 105 1.69 11.94 -4.34
C GLY A 105 1.18 12.80 -3.18
N LEU A 106 -0.10 13.20 -3.20
CA LEU A 106 -0.69 13.98 -2.10
C LEU A 106 -0.68 13.21 -0.77
N VAL A 107 -0.94 11.90 -0.80
CA VAL A 107 -0.87 11.06 0.42
C VAL A 107 0.54 11.05 0.98
N LEU A 108 1.56 10.89 0.11
CA LEU A 108 2.97 10.94 0.52
C LEU A 108 3.36 12.31 1.10
N GLU A 109 2.90 13.39 0.50
CA GLU A 109 3.16 14.75 1.00
C GLU A 109 2.56 14.96 2.39
N VAL A 110 1.30 14.56 2.60
CA VAL A 110 0.64 14.67 3.91
C VAL A 110 1.36 13.82 4.96
N LEU A 111 1.74 12.58 4.63
CA LEU A 111 2.53 11.73 5.54
C LEU A 111 3.84 12.43 5.96
N LYS A 112 4.59 12.96 4.98
CA LYS A 112 5.83 13.70 5.24
C LYS A 112 5.60 14.92 6.14
N GLU A 113 4.55 15.69 5.91
CA GLU A 113 4.20 16.84 6.75
C GLU A 113 3.86 16.43 8.19
N GLU A 114 3.05 15.38 8.38
CA GLU A 114 2.71 14.90 9.72
C GLU A 114 3.94 14.36 10.46
N THR A 115 4.88 13.72 9.76
CA THR A 115 6.17 13.32 10.35
C THR A 115 7.00 14.54 10.76
N LYS A 116 7.12 15.57 9.90
CA LYS A 116 7.86 16.81 10.21
C LYS A 116 7.32 17.51 11.46
N ARG A 117 5.99 17.66 11.56
CA ARG A 117 5.34 18.28 12.73
C ARG A 117 5.71 17.59 14.04
N ARG A 118 5.84 16.26 14.03
CA ARG A 118 6.16 15.48 15.24
C ARG A 118 7.60 15.62 15.70
N ILE A 119 8.50 15.98 14.80
CA ILE A 119 9.91 16.27 15.12
C ILE A 119 10.19 17.77 15.25
N GLY A 120 9.15 18.61 15.21
CA GLY A 120 9.27 20.07 15.38
C GLY A 120 9.83 20.82 14.17
N LEU A 121 9.68 20.26 12.96
CA LEU A 121 9.98 20.91 11.67
C LEU A 121 8.70 21.36 10.97
#